data_AF-A0A7K0KKF4-F1
#
_entry.id   AF-A0A7K0KKF4-F1
#
_cell.length_a   1.000
_cell.length_b   1.000
_cell.length_c   1.000
_cell.angle_alpha   90.00
_cell.angle_beta   90.00
_cell.angle_gamma   90.00
#
_symmetry.space_group_name_H-M   'P 1'
#
loop_
_entity.id
_entity.type
_entity.pdbx_description
1 polymer ?
#
loop_
_entity_poly.entity_id
_entity_poly.type
_entity_poly.pdbx_seq_one_letter_code
_entity_poly.pdbx_strand_id
1 'polypeptide(L)'
;MKFKILFLCVLALASFTKVDAQKWTTQHFDGDELRKQEAYDAFNYESESGDNFIYWSNSDKDFRIINNSIAAPFDFRAISVPFTVELTNVLKHVKVGFYDENGKLKESAETEMIVPKGKGTYASVPGKKVAKKVIKFLESGGSGYVRIVAPLYGSTVPFDIKIPCRK
;
A
#
# COMPACT_ATOMS: atom_id res chain seq x y z
N MET A 1 37.01 17.60 -31.12
CA MET A 1 37.09 17.56 -29.64
C MET A 1 35.82 18.03 -28.93
N LYS A 2 35.04 18.99 -29.48
CA LYS A 2 33.81 19.53 -28.84
C LYS A 2 32.65 18.53 -28.65
N PHE A 3 32.47 17.55 -29.55
CA PHE A 3 31.37 16.57 -29.45
C PHE A 3 31.58 15.46 -28.40
N LYS A 4 32.83 15.12 -28.06
CA LYS A 4 33.13 14.08 -27.07
C LYS A 4 32.76 14.49 -25.64
N ILE A 5 32.89 15.79 -25.34
CA ILE A 5 32.56 16.37 -24.02
C ILE A 5 31.04 16.42 -23.83
N LEU A 6 30.29 16.79 -24.88
CA LEU A 6 28.82 16.83 -24.82
C LEU A 6 28.22 15.44 -24.54
N PHE A 7 28.79 14.38 -25.13
CA PHE A 7 28.33 13.01 -24.94
C PHE A 7 28.58 12.48 -23.52
N LEU A 8 29.70 12.86 -22.90
CA LEU A 8 30.02 12.54 -21.50
C LEU A 8 29.10 13.27 -20.51
N CYS A 9 28.72 14.52 -20.80
CA CYS A 9 27.76 15.26 -19.97
C CYS A 9 26.35 14.63 -20.01
N VAL A 10 25.90 14.13 -21.17
CA VAL A 10 24.60 13.45 -21.30
C VAL A 10 24.58 12.10 -20.56
N LEU A 11 25.68 11.34 -20.59
CA LEU A 11 25.82 10.09 -19.83
C LEU A 11 25.88 10.31 -18.30
N ALA A 12 26.56 11.38 -17.86
CA ALA A 12 26.60 11.75 -16.44
C ALA A 12 25.24 12.24 -15.93
N LEU A 13 24.46 12.96 -16.75
CA LEU A 13 23.09 13.37 -16.41
C LEU A 13 22.11 12.18 -16.36
N ALA A 14 22.32 11.15 -17.19
CA ALA A 14 21.54 9.91 -17.13
C ALA A 14 21.86 9.02 -15.92
N SER A 15 22.93 9.32 -15.18
CA SER A 15 23.38 8.52 -14.02
C SER A 15 22.68 8.90 -12.70
N PHE A 16 21.91 9.99 -12.67
CA PHE A 16 21.24 10.49 -11.46
C PHE A 16 19.72 10.31 -11.46
N THR A 17 19.15 9.66 -12.47
CA THR A 17 17.80 9.12 -12.31
C THR A 17 17.93 7.95 -11.35
N LYS A 18 17.65 8.19 -10.07
CA LYS A 18 17.21 7.11 -9.18
C LYS A 18 16.04 6.46 -9.92
N VAL A 19 16.30 5.33 -10.53
CA VAL A 19 15.26 4.39 -10.88
C VAL A 19 14.81 3.91 -9.51
N ASP A 20 13.85 4.61 -8.90
CA ASP A 20 13.19 4.19 -7.67
C ASP A 20 12.43 2.93 -8.04
N ALA A 21 13.16 1.81 -8.01
CA ALA A 21 12.65 0.51 -8.40
C ALA A 21 11.56 0.15 -7.41
N GLN A 22 10.33 0.00 -7.90
CA GLN A 22 9.22 -0.60 -7.17
C GLN A 22 9.72 -1.86 -6.48
N LYS A 23 9.73 -1.89 -5.15
CA LYS A 23 10.47 -2.92 -4.42
C LYS A 23 9.67 -3.46 -3.23
N TRP A 24 9.58 -4.78 -3.20
CA TRP A 24 9.25 -5.51 -1.99
C TRP A 24 10.42 -5.50 -1.02
N THR A 25 10.12 -5.15 0.22
CA THR A 25 11.05 -5.22 1.34
C THR A 25 10.43 -6.08 2.44
N THR A 26 11.27 -6.88 3.09
CA THR A 26 10.90 -7.72 4.21
C THR A 26 11.72 -7.30 5.41
N GLN A 27 11.07 -7.09 6.54
CA GLN A 27 11.73 -6.80 7.81
C GLN A 27 11.29 -7.85 8.84
N HIS A 28 12.26 -8.55 9.41
CA HIS A 28 12.03 -9.48 10.50
C HIS A 28 11.95 -8.74 11.84
N PHE A 29 11.01 -9.14 12.69
CA PHE A 29 10.87 -8.68 14.06
C PHE A 29 10.92 -9.88 14.99
N ASP A 30 11.89 -9.87 15.90
CA ASP A 30 12.00 -10.88 16.94
C ASP A 30 10.78 -10.86 17.87
N GLY A 31 10.51 -12.01 18.47
CA GLY A 31 9.48 -12.11 19.51
C GLY A 31 9.86 -11.34 20.76
N ASP A 32 8.86 -10.89 21.50
CA ASP A 32 9.02 -10.23 22.80
C ASP A 32 8.18 -10.99 23.83
N GLU A 33 8.86 -11.76 24.69
CA GLU A 33 8.23 -12.56 25.73
C GLU A 33 7.45 -11.72 26.75
N LEU A 34 7.96 -10.53 27.09
CA LEU A 34 7.31 -9.61 28.02
C LEU A 34 5.99 -9.09 27.44
N ARG A 35 5.97 -8.82 26.14
CA ARG A 35 4.77 -8.38 25.40
C ARG A 35 3.91 -9.52 24.90
N LYS A 36 4.31 -10.79 25.13
CA LYS A 36 3.67 -11.99 24.59
C LYS A 36 3.49 -11.92 23.06
N GLN A 37 4.51 -11.41 22.38
CA GLN A 37 4.51 -11.19 20.94
C GLN A 37 5.38 -12.26 20.27
N GLU A 38 4.78 -13.05 19.39
CA GLU A 38 5.52 -13.98 18.53
C GLU A 38 6.33 -13.22 17.48
N ALA A 39 7.45 -13.81 17.04
CA ALA A 39 8.24 -13.28 15.94
C ALA A 39 7.42 -13.23 14.64
N TYR A 40 7.65 -12.21 13.82
CA TYR A 40 6.91 -12.01 12.57
C TYR A 40 7.72 -11.21 11.55
N ASP A 41 7.32 -11.30 10.30
CA ASP A 41 7.84 -10.50 9.21
C ASP A 41 6.83 -9.42 8.83
N ALA A 42 7.30 -8.20 8.61
CA ALA A 42 6.55 -7.17 7.90
C ALA A 42 6.98 -7.14 6.44
N PHE A 43 6.01 -7.15 5.54
CA PHE A 43 6.23 -7.05 4.11
C PHE A 43 5.72 -5.69 3.63
N ASN A 44 6.61 -4.90 3.04
CA ASN A 44 6.31 -3.58 2.53
C ASN A 44 6.58 -3.51 1.03
N TYR A 45 5.66 -2.92 0.29
CA TYR A 45 5.82 -2.57 -1.10
C TYR A 45 5.69 -1.06 -1.27
N GLU A 46 6.68 -0.44 -1.90
CA GLU A 46 6.70 0.98 -2.21
C GLU A 46 6.53 1.19 -3.73
N SER A 47 5.58 2.05 -4.12
CA SER A 47 5.35 2.45 -5.51
C SER A 47 6.33 3.55 -5.96
N GLU A 48 6.35 3.86 -7.25
CA GLU A 48 7.13 4.99 -7.80
C GLU A 48 6.72 6.35 -7.23
N SER A 49 5.46 6.49 -6.79
CA SER A 49 4.97 7.71 -6.11
C SER A 49 5.35 7.77 -4.63
N GLY A 50 6.02 6.74 -4.09
CA GLY A 50 6.33 6.59 -2.67
C GLY A 50 5.13 6.12 -1.83
N ASP A 51 4.04 5.69 -2.47
CA ASP A 51 2.90 5.11 -1.76
C ASP A 51 3.27 3.71 -1.26
N ASN A 52 2.84 3.37 -0.06
CA ASN A 52 3.23 2.10 0.57
C ASN A 52 2.04 1.17 0.79
N PHE A 53 2.28 -0.14 0.64
CA PHE A 53 1.39 -1.22 1.06
C PHE A 53 2.13 -2.13 2.04
N ILE A 54 1.54 -2.38 3.21
CA ILE A 54 2.19 -3.14 4.29
C ILE A 54 1.26 -4.22 4.83
N TYR A 55 1.79 -5.43 5.05
CA TYR A 55 1.11 -6.49 5.81
C TYR A 55 2.10 -7.31 6.65
N TRP A 56 1.61 -8.15 7.56
CA TRP A 56 2.44 -8.92 8.51
C TRP A 56 2.16 -10.42 8.47
N SER A 57 3.20 -11.24 8.64
CA SER A 57 3.06 -12.71 8.59
C SER A 57 2.22 -13.29 9.73
N ASN A 58 2.16 -12.60 10.87
CA ASN A 58 1.33 -13.00 12.01
C ASN A 58 -0.13 -12.50 11.91
N SER A 59 -0.50 -11.79 10.84
CA SER A 59 -1.85 -11.28 10.63
C SER A 59 -2.31 -11.41 9.18
N ASP A 60 -3.00 -12.52 8.87
CA ASP A 60 -3.65 -12.75 7.57
C ASP A 60 -4.91 -11.90 7.35
N LYS A 61 -5.25 -10.99 8.28
CA LYS A 61 -6.55 -10.31 8.34
C LYS A 61 -6.43 -8.79 8.32
N ASP A 62 -5.21 -8.26 8.19
CA ASP A 62 -4.96 -6.83 8.19
C ASP A 62 -3.84 -6.48 7.21
N PHE A 63 -4.04 -5.37 6.50
CA PHE A 63 -3.02 -4.71 5.71
C PHE A 63 -3.25 -3.21 5.77
N ARG A 64 -2.22 -2.44 5.39
CA ARG A 64 -2.23 -1.00 5.41
C ARG A 64 -1.82 -0.41 4.09
N ILE A 65 -2.39 0.75 3.78
CA ILE A 65 -1.93 1.62 2.70
C ILE A 65 -1.51 2.96 3.30
N ILE A 66 -0.45 3.53 2.73
CA ILE A 66 0.05 4.86 3.10
C ILE A 66 0.15 5.67 1.82
N ASN A 67 -0.58 6.79 1.80
CA ASN A 67 -0.50 7.79 0.77
C ASN A 67 0.66 8.75 1.07
N ASN A 68 1.58 8.90 0.13
CA ASN A 68 2.74 9.78 0.27
C ASN A 68 2.38 11.28 0.12
N SER A 69 1.23 11.58 -0.49
CA SER A 69 0.77 12.95 -0.67
C SER A 69 0.15 13.52 0.60
N ILE A 70 0.90 14.36 1.30
CA ILE A 70 0.40 15.15 2.43
C ILE A 70 -0.67 16.17 1.97
N ALA A 71 -0.59 16.62 0.72
CA ALA A 71 -1.50 17.63 0.16
C ALA A 71 -2.93 17.10 -0.07
N ALA A 72 -3.12 15.78 -0.11
CA ALA A 72 -4.42 15.16 -0.36
C ALA A 72 -4.60 13.94 0.56
N PRO A 73 -5.07 14.11 1.82
CA PRO A 73 -5.33 12.99 2.72
C PRO A 73 -6.47 12.10 2.19
N PHE A 74 -6.60 10.89 2.73
CA PHE A 74 -7.74 10.02 2.44
C PHE A 74 -9.08 10.70 2.79
N ASP A 75 -10.09 10.51 1.93
CA ASP A 75 -11.43 11.03 2.17
C ASP A 75 -12.20 10.11 3.14
N PHE A 76 -12.10 10.41 4.44
CA PHE A 76 -12.74 9.65 5.50
C PHE A 76 -13.84 10.43 6.20
N ARG A 77 -14.76 9.71 6.82
CA ARG A 77 -15.78 10.29 7.72
C ARG A 77 -15.56 9.82 9.15
N ALA A 78 -15.67 10.72 10.11
CA ALA A 78 -15.69 10.37 11.52
C ALA A 78 -17.04 9.72 11.87
N ILE A 79 -17.00 8.52 12.45
CA ILE A 79 -18.18 7.80 12.93
C ILE A 79 -18.06 7.65 14.44
N SER A 80 -19.14 8.00 15.15
CA SER A 80 -19.27 7.76 16.59
C SER A 80 -19.63 6.29 16.81
N VAL A 81 -18.84 5.59 17.62
CA VAL A 81 -19.15 4.21 18.01
C VAL A 81 -20.04 4.28 19.26
N PRO A 82 -21.23 3.65 19.29
CA PRO A 82 -22.28 3.95 20.28
C PRO A 82 -21.94 3.75 21.78
N PHE A 83 -20.74 3.28 22.12
CA PHE A 83 -20.34 2.94 23.49
C PHE A 83 -18.95 3.48 23.89
N THR A 84 -18.29 4.24 23.01
CA THR A 84 -17.03 4.92 23.32
C THR A 84 -17.09 6.37 22.83
N VAL A 85 -16.44 7.29 23.53
CA VAL A 85 -16.25 8.69 23.05
C VAL A 85 -15.21 8.75 21.91
N GLU A 86 -14.78 7.59 21.40
CA GLU A 86 -13.76 7.49 20.37
C GLU A 86 -14.40 7.58 18.99
N LEU A 87 -14.09 8.66 18.29
CA LEU A 87 -14.38 8.78 16.86
C LEU A 87 -13.44 7.85 16.09
N THR A 88 -14.02 6.87 15.41
CA THR A 88 -13.28 6.09 14.41
C THR A 88 -13.47 6.77 13.06
N ASN A 89 -12.38 7.14 12.39
CA ASN A 89 -12.52 7.62 11.02
C ASN A 89 -12.55 6.45 10.05
N VAL A 90 -13.52 6.46 9.14
CA VAL A 90 -13.74 5.39 8.17
C VAL A 90 -13.63 5.97 6.76
N LEU A 91 -12.71 5.40 5.99
CA LEU A 91 -12.55 5.58 4.55
C LEU A 91 -13.47 4.57 3.85
N LYS A 92 -14.43 5.07 3.07
CA LYS A 92 -15.39 4.23 2.34
C LYS A 92 -15.00 4.10 0.87
N HIS A 93 -15.65 3.17 0.18
CA HIS A 93 -15.52 2.98 -1.27
C HIS A 93 -14.10 2.62 -1.74
N VAL A 94 -13.35 1.91 -0.91
CA VAL A 94 -12.04 1.38 -1.32
C VAL A 94 -12.28 0.18 -2.24
N LYS A 95 -11.75 0.26 -3.46
CA LYS A 95 -11.87 -0.79 -4.47
C LYS A 95 -10.59 -1.59 -4.56
N VAL A 96 -10.71 -2.90 -4.55
CA VAL A 96 -9.61 -3.85 -4.68
C VAL A 96 -9.84 -4.67 -5.95
N GLY A 97 -8.91 -4.64 -6.89
CA GLY A 97 -8.94 -5.45 -8.10
C GLY A 97 -7.81 -6.47 -8.14
N PHE A 98 -8.10 -7.67 -8.62
CA PHE A 98 -7.16 -8.78 -8.79
C PHE A 98 -6.93 -9.02 -10.28
N TYR A 99 -5.69 -8.86 -10.74
CA TYR A 99 -5.32 -8.89 -12.15
C TYR A 99 -4.36 -10.03 -12.43
N ASP A 100 -4.48 -10.64 -13.61
CA ASP A 100 -3.43 -11.54 -14.12
C ASP A 100 -2.25 -10.76 -14.70
N GLU A 101 -1.24 -11.50 -15.14
CA GLU A 101 -0.02 -10.98 -15.76
C GLU A 101 -0.25 -10.17 -17.04
N ASN A 102 -1.37 -10.41 -17.73
CA ASN A 102 -1.74 -9.70 -18.95
C ASN A 102 -2.53 -8.42 -18.64
N GLY A 103 -2.69 -8.07 -17.37
CA GLY A 103 -3.47 -6.92 -16.94
C GLY A 103 -4.99 -7.11 -17.08
N LYS A 104 -5.48 -8.35 -17.20
CA LYS A 104 -6.91 -8.64 -17.23
C LYS A 104 -7.44 -8.75 -15.80
N LEU A 105 -8.44 -7.92 -15.48
CA LEU A 105 -9.17 -8.01 -14.22
C LEU A 105 -9.88 -9.37 -14.13
N LYS A 106 -9.56 -10.15 -13.10
CA LYS A 106 -10.19 -11.43 -12.80
C LYS A 106 -11.35 -11.26 -11.83
N GLU A 107 -11.16 -10.44 -10.82
CA GLU A 107 -12.15 -10.23 -9.76
C GLU A 107 -11.94 -8.86 -9.12
N SER A 108 -12.99 -8.32 -8.49
CA SER A 108 -12.92 -7.10 -7.70
C SER A 108 -13.73 -7.24 -6.40
N ALA A 109 -13.35 -6.49 -5.38
CA ALA A 109 -14.07 -6.35 -4.13
C ALA A 109 -14.11 -4.89 -3.69
N GLU A 110 -15.12 -4.52 -2.90
CA GLU A 110 -15.16 -3.24 -2.20
C GLU A 110 -14.93 -3.48 -0.70
N THR A 111 -14.29 -2.52 -0.05
CA THR A 111 -14.04 -2.56 1.39
C THR A 111 -14.04 -1.16 2.00
N GLU A 112 -14.08 -1.11 3.32
CA GLU A 112 -13.91 0.10 4.11
C GLU A 112 -12.57 0.00 4.85
N MET A 113 -11.97 1.13 5.19
CA MET A 113 -10.69 1.19 5.92
C MET A 113 -10.78 2.14 7.10
N ILE A 114 -10.05 1.83 8.17
CA ILE A 114 -9.91 2.70 9.34
C ILE A 114 -8.74 3.65 9.11
N VAL A 115 -9.00 4.93 9.34
CA VAL A 115 -7.99 5.99 9.34
C VAL A 115 -7.80 6.45 10.80
N PRO A 116 -6.63 6.25 11.43
CA PRO A 116 -6.40 6.73 12.78
C PRO A 116 -6.52 8.25 12.85
N LYS A 117 -7.02 8.74 13.98
CA LYS A 117 -7.15 10.18 14.24
C LYS A 117 -5.79 10.86 14.10
N GLY A 118 -5.73 11.93 13.30
CA GLY A 118 -4.49 12.67 13.03
C GLY A 118 -3.53 12.00 12.04
N LYS A 119 -3.92 10.88 11.41
CA LYS A 119 -3.11 10.14 10.43
C LYS A 119 -3.84 10.00 9.10
N GLY A 120 -4.25 11.13 8.50
CA GLY A 120 -5.06 11.16 7.27
C GLY A 120 -4.41 10.53 6.03
N THR A 121 -3.11 10.26 6.05
CA THR A 121 -2.37 9.57 4.98
C THR A 121 -2.26 8.06 5.19
N TYR A 122 -2.80 7.53 6.29
CA TYR A 122 -2.70 6.13 6.65
C TYR A 122 -4.10 5.53 6.70
N ALA A 123 -4.27 4.35 6.13
CA ALA A 123 -5.50 3.57 6.27
C ALA A 123 -5.19 2.09 6.48
N SER A 124 -5.97 1.40 7.30
CA SER A 124 -5.87 -0.06 7.53
C SER A 124 -7.20 -0.73 7.20
N VAL A 125 -7.21 -1.93 6.62
CA VAL A 125 -8.47 -2.65 6.35
C VAL A 125 -8.91 -3.40 7.61
N PRO A 126 -10.02 -2.99 8.28
CA PRO A 126 -10.65 -3.83 9.28
C PRO A 126 -11.46 -4.94 8.57
N GLY A 127 -10.88 -6.09 8.30
CA GLY A 127 -11.70 -7.12 7.67
C GLY A 127 -11.01 -8.41 7.27
N LYS A 128 -11.42 -9.50 7.93
CA LYS A 128 -10.85 -10.84 7.71
C LYS A 128 -10.97 -11.35 6.27
N LYS A 129 -12.00 -10.95 5.49
CA LYS A 129 -12.25 -11.58 4.17
C LYS A 129 -11.44 -10.95 3.04
N VAL A 130 -11.52 -9.62 2.87
CA VAL A 130 -10.81 -8.93 1.78
C VAL A 130 -9.31 -8.93 2.06
N ALA A 131 -8.87 -8.63 3.28
CA ALA A 131 -7.45 -8.63 3.62
C ALA A 131 -6.81 -10.01 3.39
N LYS A 132 -7.43 -11.08 3.90
CA LYS A 132 -6.96 -12.46 3.68
C LYS A 132 -6.86 -12.81 2.21
N LYS A 133 -7.82 -12.37 1.40
CA LYS A 133 -7.83 -12.62 -0.03
C LYS A 133 -6.70 -11.87 -0.74
N VAL A 134 -6.48 -10.60 -0.40
CA VAL A 134 -5.38 -9.78 -0.92
C VAL A 134 -4.04 -10.43 -0.60
N ILE A 135 -3.80 -10.74 0.67
CA ILE A 135 -2.54 -11.33 1.13
C ILE A 135 -2.31 -12.68 0.44
N LYS A 136 -3.31 -13.57 0.45
CA LYS A 136 -3.19 -14.88 -0.23
C LYS A 136 -2.91 -14.75 -1.73
N PHE A 137 -3.49 -13.76 -2.40
CA PHE A 137 -3.23 -13.53 -3.82
C PHE A 137 -1.79 -13.05 -4.05
N LEU A 138 -1.33 -12.09 -3.25
CA LEU A 138 0.04 -11.56 -3.33
C LEU A 138 1.10 -12.63 -3.01
N GLU A 139 0.79 -13.58 -2.14
CA GLU A 139 1.68 -14.69 -1.78
C GLU A 139 1.59 -15.90 -2.71
N SER A 140 0.72 -15.88 -3.72
CA SER A 140 0.50 -17.04 -4.59
C SER A 140 1.70 -17.41 -5.48
N GLY A 141 2.75 -16.59 -5.55
CA GLY A 141 3.90 -16.79 -6.43
C GLY A 141 3.62 -16.54 -7.92
N GLY A 142 2.38 -16.14 -8.27
CA GLY A 142 2.00 -15.84 -9.65
C GLY A 142 2.58 -14.53 -10.18
N SER A 143 2.43 -14.30 -11.49
CA SER A 143 2.87 -13.10 -12.23
C SER A 143 1.84 -11.96 -12.26
N GLY A 144 0.74 -12.07 -11.50
CA GLY A 144 -0.32 -11.06 -11.43
C GLY A 144 -0.05 -9.90 -10.47
N TYR A 145 -1.08 -9.09 -10.21
CA TYR A 145 -1.01 -7.99 -9.24
C TYR A 145 -2.36 -7.66 -8.61
N VAL A 146 -2.32 -7.00 -7.45
CA VAL A 146 -3.47 -6.36 -6.80
C VAL A 146 -3.41 -4.86 -7.08
N ARG A 147 -4.55 -4.26 -7.41
CA ARG A 147 -4.70 -2.80 -7.51
C ARG A 147 -5.66 -2.32 -6.43
N ILE A 148 -5.28 -1.31 -5.66
CA ILE A 148 -6.12 -0.71 -4.63
C ILE A 148 -6.37 0.75 -4.99
N VAL A 149 -7.64 1.12 -5.08
CA VAL A 149 -8.08 2.48 -5.40
C VAL A 149 -8.90 3.03 -4.24
N ALA A 150 -8.54 4.23 -3.77
CA ALA A 150 -9.20 4.88 -2.64
C ALA A 150 -9.42 6.39 -2.88
N PRO A 151 -10.53 6.96 -2.38
CA PRO A 151 -10.81 8.38 -2.55
C PRO A 151 -9.89 9.25 -1.69
N LEU A 152 -9.53 10.43 -2.23
CA LEU A 152 -8.73 11.46 -1.55
C LEU A 152 -9.55 12.74 -1.41
N TYR A 153 -9.43 13.40 -0.27
CA TYR A 153 -10.16 14.63 0.01
C TYR A 153 -9.67 15.76 -0.91
N GLY A 154 -10.60 16.42 -1.61
CA GLY A 154 -10.28 17.55 -2.47
C GLY A 154 -9.55 17.20 -3.78
N SER A 155 -9.46 15.92 -4.15
CA SER A 155 -8.82 15.46 -5.38
C SER A 155 -9.80 14.75 -6.31
N THR A 156 -9.69 15.03 -7.61
CA THR A 156 -10.38 14.26 -8.67
C THR A 156 -9.62 13.00 -9.07
N VAL A 157 -8.34 12.91 -8.70
CA VAL A 157 -7.49 11.74 -8.92
C VAL A 157 -7.44 10.93 -7.63
N PRO A 158 -7.93 9.68 -7.62
CA PRO A 158 -7.89 8.84 -6.43
C PRO A 158 -6.46 8.38 -6.12
N PHE A 159 -6.24 7.94 -4.90
CA PHE A 159 -5.11 7.07 -4.58
C PHE A 159 -5.24 5.78 -5.42
N ASP A 160 -4.13 5.35 -6.03
CA ASP A 160 -4.11 4.19 -6.91
C ASP A 160 -2.74 3.51 -6.83
N ILE A 161 -2.67 2.40 -6.10
CA ILE A 161 -1.46 1.59 -5.96
C ILE A 161 -1.61 0.25 -6.67
N LYS A 162 -0.61 -0.12 -7.47
CA LYS A 162 -0.47 -1.43 -8.11
C LYS A 162 0.63 -2.21 -7.40
N ILE A 163 0.27 -3.35 -6.84
CA ILE A 163 1.11 -4.18 -5.98
C ILE A 163 1.32 -5.53 -6.67
N PRO A 164 2.52 -5.80 -7.22
CA PRO A 164 2.80 -7.07 -7.88
C PRO A 164 2.82 -8.21 -6.86
N CYS A 165 2.39 -9.40 -7.28
CA CYS A 165 2.57 -10.61 -6.47
C CYS A 165 4.05 -10.82 -6.14
N ARG A 166 4.32 -11.32 -4.94
CA ARG A 166 5.67 -11.70 -4.51
C ARG A 166 6.02 -13.03 -5.16
N LYS A 167 7.18 -13.06 -5.82
CA LYS A 167 7.82 -14.30 -6.30
C LYS A 167 8.51 -15.01 -5.15
#